data_AF-A0A927G582-F1
#
_entry.id   AF-A0A927G582-F1
#
_cell.length_a   1.000
_cell.length_b   1.000
_cell.length_c   1.000
_cell.angle_alpha   90.00
_cell.angle_beta   90.00
_cell.angle_gamma   90.00
#
_symmetry.space_group_name_H-M   'P 1'
#
loop_
_entity.id
_entity.type
_entity.pdbx_description
1 polymer ?
#
loop_
_entity_poly.entity_id
_entity_poly.type
_entity_poly.pdbx_seq_one_letter_code
_entity_poly.pdbx_strand_id
1 'polypeptide(L)'
;MFKKTNIALMVLLTIITMGIYIPYWFLTRRKGFEGFSDQKLSYFLIICLLVINSTTFFYSFFQSLFLSEYGIAIFDSLETVFTFIGLGLLYFSAFRAKEAIENEFQEEMFNPVLLVLFHIWYLQFKINRLDWNDVASSYRVVNE
;
A
#
# COMPACT_ATOMS: atom_id res chain seq x y z
N MET A 1 1.45 -0.57 -16.78
CA MET A 1 2.47 0.49 -16.63
C MET A 1 2.20 1.32 -15.39
N PHE A 2 3.18 1.48 -14.49
CA PHE A 2 3.02 2.25 -13.25
C PHE A 2 3.21 3.76 -13.49
N LYS A 3 2.44 4.58 -12.78
CA LYS A 3 2.59 6.04 -12.82
C LYS A 3 3.72 6.49 -11.91
N LYS A 4 4.65 7.30 -12.45
CA LYS A 4 5.65 8.01 -11.63
C LYS A 4 4.94 9.00 -10.71
N THR A 5 5.37 9.07 -9.46
CA THR A 5 4.72 9.90 -8.43
C THR A 5 5.75 10.60 -7.57
N ASN A 6 5.53 11.87 -7.23
CA ASN A 6 6.41 12.60 -6.31
C ASN A 6 6.34 11.98 -4.91
N ILE A 7 7.49 11.53 -4.40
CA ILE A 7 7.58 10.82 -3.12
C ILE A 7 7.36 11.77 -1.94
N ALA A 8 7.81 13.02 -2.01
CA ALA A 8 7.61 14.00 -0.95
C ALA A 8 6.13 14.32 -0.77
N LEU A 9 5.39 14.47 -1.88
CA LEU A 9 3.93 14.59 -1.86
C LEU A 9 3.28 13.36 -1.23
N MET A 10 3.80 12.17 -1.52
CA MET A 10 3.30 10.92 -1.00
C MET A 10 3.45 10.80 0.52
N VAL A 11 4.63 11.14 1.04
CA VAL A 11 4.91 11.22 2.49
C VAL A 11 3.97 12.23 3.14
N LEU A 12 3.83 13.43 2.56
CA LEU A 12 2.94 14.46 3.05
C LEU A 12 1.49 13.99 3.12
N LEU A 13 0.99 13.32 2.07
CA LEU A 13 -0.36 12.76 2.05
C LEU A 13 -0.54 11.64 3.08
N THR A 14 0.47 10.78 3.28
CA THR A 14 0.41 9.76 4.33
C THR A 14 0.26 10.39 5.72
N ILE A 15 0.97 11.48 6.00
CA ILE A 15 0.88 12.21 7.28
C ILE A 15 -0.48 12.90 7.44
N ILE A 16 -0.90 13.68 6.44
CA ILE A 16 -2.16 14.44 6.48
C ILE A 16 -3.37 13.51 6.63
N THR A 17 -3.33 12.35 5.98
CA THR A 17 -4.43 11.37 6.01
C THR A 17 -4.29 10.33 7.12
N MET A 18 -3.33 10.49 8.04
CA MET A 18 -3.05 9.54 9.13
C MET A 18 -2.94 8.09 8.64
N GLY A 19 -2.30 7.87 7.49
CA GLY A 19 -2.07 6.54 6.93
C GLY A 19 -3.16 6.01 5.98
N ILE A 20 -4.33 6.65 5.85
CA ILE A 20 -5.39 6.23 4.89
C ILE A 20 -4.86 6.20 3.45
N TYR A 21 -3.94 7.11 3.12
CA TYR A 21 -3.33 7.16 1.80
C TYR A 21 -2.62 5.84 1.42
N ILE A 22 -2.14 5.05 2.38
CA ILE A 22 -1.39 3.81 2.12
C ILE A 22 -2.23 2.76 1.38
N PRO A 23 -3.40 2.29 1.91
CA PRO A 23 -4.25 1.37 1.16
C PRO A 23 -4.79 1.98 -0.14
N TYR A 24 -5.07 3.29 -0.16
CA TYR A 24 -5.46 3.99 -1.40
C TYR A 24 -4.38 3.89 -2.50
N TRP A 25 -3.10 4.01 -2.12
CA TRP A 25 -1.97 3.89 -3.04
C TRP A 25 -1.91 2.52 -3.71
N PHE A 26 -2.17 1.44 -2.97
CA PHE A 26 -2.24 0.09 -3.52
C PHE A 26 -3.39 -0.06 -4.50
N LEU A 27 -4.58 0.43 -4.15
CA LEU A 27 -5.78 0.31 -4.99
C LEU A 27 -5.65 1.07 -6.31
N THR A 28 -5.07 2.27 -6.28
CA THR A 28 -4.84 3.06 -7.50
C THR A 28 -3.82 2.44 -8.46
N ARG A 29 -2.97 1.52 -7.96
CA ARG A 29 -1.94 0.79 -8.75
C ARG A 29 -2.29 -0.65 -9.02
N ARG A 30 -3.52 -1.08 -8.68
CA ARG A 30 -4.04 -2.43 -8.89
C ARG A 30 -3.78 -2.96 -10.30
N LYS A 31 -4.13 -2.19 -11.34
CA LYS A 31 -3.92 -2.58 -12.74
C LYS A 31 -2.44 -2.78 -13.10
N GLY A 32 -1.52 -2.09 -12.40
CA GLY A 32 -0.09 -2.32 -12.55
C GLY A 32 0.28 -3.70 -12.03
N PHE A 33 -0.03 -3.98 -10.77
CA PHE A 33 0.30 -5.25 -10.14
C PHE A 33 -0.42 -6.48 -10.74
N GLU A 34 -1.67 -6.32 -11.19
CA GLU A 34 -2.42 -7.40 -11.87
C GLU A 34 -1.84 -7.77 -13.24
N GLY A 35 -1.03 -6.91 -13.85
CA GLY A 35 -0.39 -7.18 -15.15
C GLY A 35 0.89 -8.01 -15.07
N PHE A 36 1.47 -8.17 -13.87
CA PHE A 36 2.84 -8.68 -13.70
C PHE A 36 2.94 -9.99 -12.90
N SER A 37 1.84 -10.49 -12.33
CA SER A 37 1.92 -11.56 -11.35
C SER A 37 0.67 -12.43 -11.30
N ASP A 38 0.86 -13.76 -11.36
CA ASP A 38 -0.14 -14.76 -11.00
C ASP A 38 -0.51 -14.70 -9.50
N GLN A 39 0.37 -14.15 -8.66
CA GLN A 39 0.13 -13.97 -7.23
C GLN A 39 -0.72 -12.71 -7.01
N LYS A 40 -1.98 -12.94 -6.66
CA LYS A 40 -2.97 -11.89 -6.48
C LYS A 40 -2.84 -11.26 -5.09
N LEU A 41 -2.48 -9.98 -5.04
CA LEU A 41 -2.76 -9.13 -3.89
C LEU A 41 -4.25 -9.23 -3.54
N SER A 42 -4.57 -9.48 -2.28
CA SER A 42 -5.96 -9.54 -1.83
C SER A 42 -6.54 -8.12 -1.72
N TYR A 43 -7.01 -7.59 -2.84
CA TYR A 43 -7.58 -6.24 -2.91
C TYR A 43 -8.81 -6.08 -2.03
N PHE A 44 -9.55 -7.15 -1.76
CA PHE A 44 -10.65 -7.15 -0.80
C PHE A 44 -10.15 -6.70 0.59
N LEU A 45 -9.05 -7.29 1.06
CA LEU A 45 -8.47 -6.93 2.36
C LEU A 45 -7.94 -5.49 2.37
N ILE A 46 -7.35 -5.02 1.26
CA ILE A 46 -6.89 -3.63 1.13
C ILE A 46 -8.08 -2.64 1.16
N ILE A 47 -9.21 -2.99 0.53
CA ILE A 47 -10.45 -2.20 0.61
C ILE A 47 -10.98 -2.18 2.04
N CYS A 48 -11.03 -3.32 2.72
CA CYS A 48 -11.43 -3.38 4.13
C CYS A 48 -10.56 -2.47 4.99
N LEU A 49 -9.24 -2.45 4.79
CA LEU A 49 -8.35 -1.53 5.47
C LEU A 49 -8.64 -0.06 5.16
N LEU A 50 -8.89 0.27 3.90
CA LEU A 50 -9.24 1.63 3.53
C LEU A 50 -10.51 2.09 4.26
N VAL A 51 -11.53 1.24 4.29
CA VAL A 51 -12.80 1.53 4.96
C VAL A 51 -12.60 1.65 6.47
N ILE A 52 -11.92 0.70 7.11
CA ILE A 52 -11.66 0.74 8.55
C ILE A 52 -10.88 2.00 8.95
N ASN A 53 -9.77 2.31 8.24
CA ASN A 53 -8.98 3.50 8.53
C ASN A 53 -9.77 4.78 8.31
N SER A 54 -10.59 4.85 7.24
CA SER A 54 -11.42 6.02 6.97
C SER A 54 -12.50 6.21 8.05
N THR A 55 -13.21 5.13 8.41
CA THR A 55 -14.22 5.16 9.47
C THR A 55 -13.63 5.57 10.80
N THR A 56 -12.47 5.01 11.17
CA THR A 56 -11.76 5.32 12.41
C THR A 56 -11.32 6.79 12.42
N PHE A 57 -10.75 7.28 11.31
CA PHE A 57 -10.38 8.69 11.18
C PHE A 57 -11.56 9.63 11.39
N PHE A 58 -12.70 9.40 10.74
CA PHE A 58 -13.89 10.22 10.97
C PHE A 58 -14.40 10.08 12.41
N TYR A 59 -14.39 8.86 12.95
CA TYR A 59 -14.79 8.60 14.32
C TYR A 59 -13.96 9.41 15.33
N SER A 60 -12.64 9.50 15.16
CA SER A 60 -11.78 10.29 16.06
C SER A 60 -12.20 11.77 16.18
N PHE A 61 -12.81 12.35 15.13
CA PHE A 61 -13.33 13.73 15.17
C PHE A 61 -14.71 13.86 15.81
N PHE A 62 -15.54 12.82 15.73
CA PHE A 62 -16.95 12.89 16.13
C PHE A 62 -17.29 12.04 17.36
N GLN A 63 -16.34 11.29 17.92
CA GLN A 63 -16.56 10.34 19.01
C GLN A 63 -17.29 10.94 20.21
N SER A 64 -16.97 12.18 20.59
CA SER A 64 -17.57 12.89 21.72
C SER A 64 -19.03 13.28 21.50
N LEU A 65 -19.52 13.25 20.26
CA LEU A 65 -20.91 13.55 19.91
C LEU A 65 -21.81 12.31 19.92
N PHE A 66 -21.24 11.12 19.74
CA PHE A 66 -22.02 9.90 19.48
C PHE A 66 -21.89 8.84 20.58
N LEU A 67 -20.86 8.87 21.43
CA LEU A 67 -20.61 7.82 22.42
C LEU A 67 -20.36 8.36 23.83
N SER A 68 -20.68 7.53 24.81
CA SER A 68 -20.27 7.71 26.20
C SER A 68 -18.79 7.35 26.38
N GLU A 69 -18.18 7.79 27.48
CA GLU A 69 -16.78 7.49 27.81
C GLU A 69 -16.45 5.99 27.77
N TYR A 70 -17.39 5.15 28.23
CA TYR A 70 -17.25 3.69 28.16
C TYR A 70 -17.26 3.16 26.73
N GLY A 71 -18.10 3.74 25.85
CA GLY A 71 -18.13 3.39 24.44
C GLY A 71 -16.83 3.76 23.73
N ILE A 72 -16.28 4.93 24.05
CA ILE A 72 -14.99 5.40 23.51
C ILE A 72 -13.87 4.41 23.87
N ALA A 73 -13.76 4.01 25.15
CA ALA A 73 -12.73 3.07 25.59
C ALA A 73 -12.78 1.71 24.88
N ILE A 74 -13.99 1.21 24.58
CA ILE A 74 -14.15 -0.03 23.79
C ILE A 74 -13.67 0.18 22.35
N PHE A 75 -14.07 1.29 21.72
CA PHE A 75 -13.66 1.60 20.35
C PHE A 75 -12.15 1.76 20.22
N ASP A 76 -11.50 2.47 21.15
CA ASP A 76 -10.03 2.65 21.17
C ASP A 76 -9.30 1.29 21.26
N SER A 77 -9.86 0.36 22.05
CA SER A 77 -9.31 -0.99 22.18
C SER A 77 -9.43 -1.78 20.87
N LEU A 78 -10.58 -1.68 20.20
CA LEU A 78 -10.81 -2.31 18.89
C LEU A 78 -9.93 -1.69 17.80
N GLU A 79 -9.82 -0.35 17.77
CA GLU A 79 -8.96 0.39 16.86
C GLU A 79 -7.50 -0.08 16.98
N THR A 80 -7.01 -0.27 18.20
CA THR A 80 -5.66 -0.76 18.44
C THR A 80 -5.45 -2.14 17.81
N VAL A 81 -6.39 -3.07 18.01
CA VAL A 81 -6.32 -4.42 17.41
C VAL A 81 -6.35 -4.35 15.89
N PHE A 82 -7.28 -3.58 15.32
CA PHE A 82 -7.37 -3.40 13.86
C PHE A 82 -6.12 -2.74 13.27
N THR A 83 -5.49 -1.82 14.01
CA THR A 83 -4.25 -1.16 13.60
C THR A 83 -3.12 -2.18 13.45
N PHE A 84 -2.93 -3.08 14.42
CA PHE A 84 -1.89 -4.11 14.31
C PHE A 84 -2.17 -5.11 13.17
N ILE A 85 -3.43 -5.54 13.01
CA ILE A 85 -3.84 -6.39 11.88
C ILE A 85 -3.57 -5.68 10.55
N GLY A 86 -3.95 -4.40 10.47
CA GLY A 86 -3.77 -3.58 9.28
C GLY A 86 -2.31 -3.34 8.94
N LEU A 87 -1.47 -3.11 9.94
CA LEU A 87 -0.03 -2.99 9.76
C LEU A 87 0.55 -4.28 9.15
N GLY A 88 0.22 -5.45 9.70
CA GLY A 88 0.67 -6.74 9.17
C GLY A 88 0.22 -6.96 7.72
N LEU A 89 -1.02 -6.63 7.40
CA LEU A 89 -1.57 -6.74 6.05
C LEU A 89 -0.92 -5.75 5.07
N LEU A 90 -0.58 -4.54 5.51
CA LEU A 90 0.14 -3.56 4.70
C LEU A 90 1.57 -4.02 4.39
N TYR A 91 2.28 -4.56 5.38
CA TYR A 91 3.60 -5.16 5.15
C TYR A 91 3.52 -6.34 4.19
N PHE A 92 2.60 -7.28 4.44
CA PHE A 92 2.36 -8.40 3.55
C PHE A 92 2.12 -7.93 2.11
N SER A 93 1.26 -6.91 1.93
CA SER A 93 0.98 -6.33 0.62
C SER A 93 2.21 -5.68 0.00
N ALA A 94 3.04 -5.00 0.79
CA ALA A 94 4.27 -4.37 0.31
C ALA A 94 5.30 -5.40 -0.17
N PHE A 95 5.48 -6.50 0.58
CA PHE A 95 6.34 -7.60 0.18
C PHE A 95 5.83 -8.31 -1.08
N ARG A 96 4.52 -8.54 -1.18
CA ARG A 96 3.93 -9.10 -2.41
C ARG A 96 4.09 -8.18 -3.62
N ALA A 97 3.95 -6.86 -3.42
CA ALA A 97 4.23 -5.89 -4.47
C ALA A 97 5.71 -5.89 -4.89
N LYS A 98 6.63 -6.03 -3.94
CA LYS A 98 8.06 -6.25 -4.23
C LYS A 98 8.24 -7.50 -5.11
N GLU A 99 7.74 -8.66 -4.66
CA GLU A 99 7.89 -9.95 -5.35
C GLU A 99 7.33 -9.87 -6.77
N ALA A 100 6.15 -9.25 -6.95
CA ALA A 100 5.55 -9.06 -8.27
C ALA A 100 6.44 -8.24 -9.22
N ILE A 101 7.15 -7.23 -8.72
CA ILE A 101 8.05 -6.41 -9.54
C ILE A 101 9.37 -7.16 -9.81
N GLU A 102 9.95 -7.83 -8.83
CA GLU A 102 11.21 -8.57 -9.03
C GLU A 102 11.03 -9.76 -9.98
N ASN A 103 9.92 -10.47 -9.88
CA ASN A 103 9.58 -11.56 -10.80
C ASN A 103 9.42 -11.06 -12.24
N GLU A 104 8.87 -9.87 -12.44
CA GLU A 104 8.72 -9.31 -13.77
C GLU A 104 10.07 -8.94 -14.42
N PHE A 105 10.97 -8.35 -13.64
CA PHE A 105 12.28 -7.92 -14.14
C PHE A 105 13.35 -9.02 -14.05
N GLN A 106 13.03 -10.17 -13.43
CA GLN A 106 13.97 -11.27 -13.17
C GLN A 106 15.23 -10.81 -12.39
N GLU A 107 15.08 -9.79 -11.54
CA GLU A 107 16.18 -9.19 -10.78
C GLU A 107 15.77 -8.85 -9.34
N GLU A 108 16.64 -9.18 -8.38
CA GLU A 108 16.50 -8.77 -6.98
C GLU A 108 16.86 -7.29 -6.83
N MET A 109 15.85 -6.43 -6.95
CA MET A 109 16.06 -4.99 -6.91
C MET A 109 15.81 -4.37 -5.53
N PHE A 110 15.04 -5.02 -4.64
CA PHE A 110 14.54 -4.42 -3.41
C PHE A 110 15.19 -5.00 -2.15
N ASN A 111 15.93 -4.16 -1.42
CA ASN A 111 16.38 -4.46 -0.06
C ASN A 111 15.19 -4.61 0.93
N PRO A 112 15.03 -5.76 1.61
CA PRO A 112 13.95 -6.01 2.57
C PRO A 112 13.93 -5.06 3.78
N VAL A 113 15.09 -4.66 4.29
CA VAL A 113 15.19 -3.77 5.46
C VAL A 113 14.68 -2.39 5.11
N LEU A 114 15.04 -1.86 3.93
CA LEU A 114 14.51 -0.59 3.45
C LEU A 114 13.01 -0.66 3.17
N LEU A 115 12.52 -1.81 2.70
CA LEU A 115 11.09 -2.04 2.53
C LEU A 115 10.34 -2.01 3.87
N VAL A 116 10.91 -2.59 4.93
CA VAL A 116 10.31 -2.53 6.26
C VAL A 116 10.32 -1.11 6.83
N LEU A 117 11.41 -0.36 6.67
CA LEU A 117 11.51 0.99 7.23
C LEU A 117 10.65 2.02 6.49
N PHE A 118 10.54 1.92 5.16
CA PHE A 118 9.95 2.96 4.32
C PHE A 118 8.72 2.50 3.52
N HIS A 119 8.37 1.21 3.56
CA HIS A 119 7.19 0.59 2.92
C HIS A 119 6.92 1.12 1.50
N ILE A 120 5.74 1.72 1.30
CA ILE A 120 5.25 2.21 0.02
C ILE A 120 6.09 3.35 -0.54
N TRP A 121 6.78 4.12 0.31
CA TRP A 121 7.66 5.21 -0.14
C TRP A 121 8.88 4.64 -0.84
N TYR A 122 9.47 3.57 -0.30
CA TYR A 122 10.58 2.88 -0.93
C TYR A 122 10.16 2.12 -2.20
N LEU A 123 8.99 1.48 -2.18
CA LEU A 123 8.41 0.88 -3.39
C LEU A 123 8.25 1.93 -4.49
N GLN A 124 7.60 3.06 -4.19
CA GLN A 124 7.39 4.14 -5.17
C GLN A 124 8.72 4.75 -5.63
N PHE A 125 9.70 4.90 -4.74
CA PHE A 125 11.03 5.40 -5.09
C PHE A 125 11.72 4.52 -6.13
N LYS A 126 11.67 3.20 -5.96
CA LYS A 126 12.24 2.26 -6.93
C LYS A 126 11.42 2.25 -8.21
N ILE A 127 10.08 2.17 -8.13
CA ILE A 127 9.17 2.25 -9.30
C ILE A 127 9.43 3.48 -10.17
N ASN A 128 9.74 4.64 -9.56
CA ASN A 128 10.04 5.87 -10.29
C ASN A 128 11.36 5.81 -11.09
N ARG A 129 12.30 4.98 -10.65
CA ARG A 129 13.64 4.80 -11.23
C ARG A 129 13.72 3.63 -12.21
N LEU A 130 12.73 2.75 -12.22
CA LEU A 130 12.65 1.70 -13.23
C LEU A 130 12.38 2.34 -14.59
N ASP A 131 13.18 1.95 -15.59
CA ASP A 131 12.90 2.24 -16.99
C ASP A 131 11.97 1.15 -17.52
N TRP A 132 10.68 1.48 -17.60
CA TRP A 132 9.65 0.55 -18.06
C TRP A 132 9.77 0.25 -19.57
N ASN A 133 10.61 0.98 -20.30
CA ASN A 133 10.84 0.73 -21.72
C ASN A 133 11.66 -0.54 -21.97
N ASP A 134 12.60 -0.86 -21.07
CA ASP A 134 13.44 -2.07 -21.18
C ASP A 134 12.61 -3.35 -21.02
N VAL A 135 11.58 -3.31 -20.16
CA VAL A 135 10.60 -4.40 -20.01
C VAL A 135 9.74 -4.52 -21.26
N ALA A 136 9.22 -3.42 -21.81
CA ALA A 136 8.40 -3.47 -23.02
C ALA A 136 9.16 -4.03 -24.25
N SER A 137 10.49 -3.86 -24.31
CA SER A 137 11.31 -4.48 -25.35
C SER A 137 11.51 -5.99 -25.17
N SER A 138 11.66 -6.50 -23.94
CA SER A 138 11.80 -7.96 -23.73
C SER A 138 10.54 -8.73 -24.11
N TYR A 139 9.34 -8.17 -23.83
CA TYR A 139 8.07 -8.76 -24.25
C TYR A 139 7.86 -8.77 -25.78
N ARG A 140 8.44 -7.82 -26.50
CA ARG A 140 8.37 -7.79 -27.97
C ARG A 140 9.25 -8.86 -28.61
N VAL A 141 10.43 -9.11 -28.06
CA VAL A 141 11.38 -10.11 -28.59
C VAL A 141 10.92 -11.55 -28.34
N VAL A 142 10.16 -11.81 -27.27
CA VAL A 142 9.66 -13.16 -26.95
C VAL A 142 8.40 -13.55 -27.75
N ASN A 143 7.70 -12.59 -28.35
CA ASN A 143 6.44 -12.81 -29.09
C ASN A 143 6.57 -12.61 -30.62
N GLU A 144 7.79 -12.53 -31.14
CA GLU A 144 8.12 -12.64 -32.58
C GLU A 144 8.72 -14.02 -32.88
#